data_AF-A0A838RRM9-F1
#
_entry.id   AF-A0A838RRM9-F1
#
_cell.length_a   1.000
_cell.length_b   1.000
_cell.length_c   1.000
_cell.angle_alpha   90.00
_cell.angle_beta   90.00
_cell.angle_gamma   90.00
#
_symmetry.space_group_name_H-M   'P 1'
#
loop_
_entity.id
_entity.type
_entity.pdbx_description
1 polymer ?
#
loop_
_entity_poly.entity_id
_entity_poly.type
_entity_poly.pdbx_seq_one_letter_code
_entity_poly.pdbx_strand_id
1 'polypeptide(L)'
;MAHPYINTDILALVRRQNRLVATDIDHTLTHLKPGFEGWEREVQARSAFLAWARTRAAVGAVSMRTPALMMSKSMYDASVALGFNEPLPKIGVDIDGKRFELYPDQSPEHTSLYSFDYNVGIGWGVMLKAGNAYMFDRNYERFLNPPEAWRKNLFEMLRHIFEGSDKNLKSYIPLIDMEDAYERGEVDVGPIPYRGQLNFKTLEEKKWFLREFEKIRMGNFPSTNFANLLGLMDESKVNSAQPEKSSYQMYLLPKGGTKGETMSYFVRQISLATDIDQRDLKILMTGDSMTDVTMGCSSCPLSTVTFLVAGNRLTDYLTDPTCTSYAGEDVSQITARLKIERGMPQGFYNLHGFSRKRHVVFLSKVYPSLSAPESLAAFASEFGDIV
;
A
#
# COMPACT_ATOMS: atom_id res chain seq x y z
N MET A 1 15.71 -20.52 15.92
CA MET A 1 15.70 -19.04 15.95
C MET A 1 14.41 -18.60 16.62
N ALA A 2 14.46 -17.61 17.52
CA ALA A 2 13.25 -17.05 18.12
C ALA A 2 12.38 -16.38 17.03
N HIS A 3 11.06 -16.44 17.19
CA HIS A 3 10.12 -15.83 16.25
C HIS A 3 10.29 -14.29 16.28
N PRO A 4 10.43 -13.60 15.12
CA PRO A 4 10.84 -12.19 15.09
C PRO A 4 9.86 -11.23 15.79
N TYR A 5 8.63 -11.68 16.00
CA TYR A 5 7.58 -10.89 16.66
C TYR A 5 7.64 -10.94 18.20
N ILE A 6 8.29 -11.93 18.83
CA ILE A 6 8.16 -12.19 20.28
C ILE A 6 8.58 -10.97 21.13
N ASN A 7 9.53 -10.16 20.64
CA ASN A 7 10.07 -9.01 21.37
C ASN A 7 9.57 -7.67 20.81
N THR A 8 8.38 -7.64 20.23
CA THR A 8 7.82 -6.44 19.59
C THR A 8 6.64 -5.89 20.38
N ASP A 9 6.52 -4.55 20.40
CA ASP A 9 5.49 -3.86 21.19
C ASP A 9 4.08 -4.16 20.67
N ILE A 10 3.97 -4.49 19.37
CA ILE A 10 2.72 -4.83 18.70
C ILE A 10 2.02 -6.04 19.33
N LEU A 11 2.74 -7.06 19.81
CA LEU A 11 2.10 -8.24 20.38
C LEU A 11 1.32 -7.92 21.65
N ALA A 12 1.83 -7.02 22.49
CA ALA A 12 1.15 -6.59 23.70
C ALA A 12 -0.14 -5.83 23.37
N LEU A 13 -0.09 -4.95 22.35
CA LEU A 13 -1.26 -4.22 21.87
C LEU A 13 -2.33 -5.17 21.31
N VAL A 14 -1.94 -6.09 20.42
CA VAL A 14 -2.85 -7.05 19.82
C VAL A 14 -3.46 -7.99 20.86
N ARG A 15 -2.68 -8.49 21.84
CA ARG A 15 -3.23 -9.33 22.93
C ARG A 15 -4.28 -8.63 23.78
N ARG A 16 -4.14 -7.31 23.97
CA ARG A 16 -5.09 -6.53 24.76
C ARG A 16 -6.36 -6.21 24.00
N GLN A 17 -6.27 -5.99 22.70
CA GLN A 17 -7.35 -5.37 21.92
C GLN A 17 -7.95 -6.28 20.84
N ASN A 18 -7.24 -7.34 20.44
CA ASN A 18 -7.56 -8.22 19.31
C ASN A 18 -7.84 -7.43 18.02
N ARG A 19 -7.18 -6.29 17.85
CA ARG A 19 -7.45 -5.32 16.78
C ARG A 19 -6.18 -4.86 16.09
N LEU A 20 -6.28 -4.70 14.78
CA LEU A 20 -5.26 -4.12 13.91
C LEU A 20 -5.87 -2.98 13.09
N VAL A 21 -5.12 -1.90 12.92
CA VAL A 21 -5.41 -0.85 11.94
C VAL A 21 -4.27 -0.83 10.93
N ALA A 22 -4.60 -1.01 9.66
CA ALA A 22 -3.68 -1.04 8.53
C ALA A 22 -4.06 0.09 7.56
N THR A 23 -3.24 1.13 7.49
CA THR A 23 -3.53 2.32 6.69
C THR A 23 -2.57 2.44 5.52
N ASP A 24 -3.10 2.65 4.33
CA ASP A 24 -2.30 3.31 3.30
C ASP A 24 -2.02 4.77 3.69
N ILE A 25 -0.99 5.38 3.08
CA ILE A 25 -0.57 6.75 3.41
C ILE A 25 -0.87 7.71 2.26
N ASP A 26 -0.46 7.36 1.03
CA ASP A 26 -0.51 8.26 -0.12
C ASP A 26 -1.94 8.41 -0.58
N HIS A 27 -2.45 9.65 -0.69
CA HIS A 27 -3.85 9.96 -1.04
C HIS A 27 -4.92 9.44 -0.06
N THR A 28 -4.56 8.56 0.87
CA THR A 28 -5.41 8.10 1.98
C THR A 28 -5.29 9.01 3.20
N LEU A 29 -4.06 9.23 3.67
CA LEU A 29 -3.73 10.15 4.78
C LEU A 29 -3.07 11.45 4.31
N THR A 30 -2.73 11.55 3.01
CA THR A 30 -2.03 12.68 2.40
C THR A 30 -2.66 13.07 1.07
N HIS A 31 -3.51 14.09 1.06
CA HIS A 31 -4.12 14.60 -0.16
C HIS A 31 -3.51 15.95 -0.58
N LEU A 32 -3.24 16.83 0.38
CA LEU A 32 -2.72 18.17 0.18
C LEU A 32 -1.24 18.29 0.55
N LYS A 33 -0.55 19.24 -0.10
CA LYS A 33 0.82 19.63 0.22
C LYS A 33 0.85 20.90 1.09
N PRO A 34 1.94 21.17 1.84
CA PRO A 34 2.10 22.41 2.58
C PRO A 34 1.93 23.63 1.67
N GLY A 35 1.26 24.65 2.19
CA GLY A 35 0.96 25.88 1.45
C GLY A 35 -0.33 25.81 0.61
N PHE A 36 -0.97 24.65 0.46
CA PHE A 36 -2.30 24.55 -0.15
C PHE A 36 -3.39 24.83 0.89
N GLU A 37 -4.47 25.47 0.46
CA GLU A 37 -5.64 25.73 1.30
C GLU A 37 -6.21 24.43 1.86
N GLY A 38 -6.42 24.37 3.18
CA GLY A 38 -6.93 23.18 3.87
C GLY A 38 -5.88 22.19 4.35
N TRP A 39 -4.59 22.38 4.03
CA TRP A 39 -3.51 21.48 4.47
C TRP A 39 -3.46 21.31 6.00
N GLU A 40 -3.61 22.38 6.77
CA GLU A 40 -3.61 22.29 8.24
C GLU A 40 -4.77 21.46 8.78
N ARG A 41 -5.97 21.59 8.19
CA ARG A 41 -7.14 20.77 8.53
C ARG A 41 -6.88 19.30 8.23
N GLU A 42 -6.22 19.00 7.12
CA GLU A 42 -5.82 17.64 6.78
C GLU A 42 -4.83 17.06 7.81
N VAL A 43 -3.81 17.83 8.21
CA VAL A 43 -2.84 17.43 9.23
C VAL A 43 -3.52 17.17 10.57
N GLN A 44 -4.48 18.01 10.96
CA GLN A 44 -5.28 17.80 12.17
C GLN A 44 -6.13 16.54 12.06
N ALA A 45 -6.82 16.33 10.94
CA ALA A 45 -7.69 15.17 10.71
C ALA A 45 -6.90 13.85 10.73
N ARG A 46 -5.78 13.75 10.00
CA ARG A 46 -4.95 12.54 10.03
C ARG A 46 -4.37 12.27 11.42
N SER A 47 -3.98 13.33 12.15
CA SER A 47 -3.49 13.19 13.52
C SER A 47 -4.60 12.69 14.47
N ALA A 48 -5.82 13.20 14.32
CA ALA A 48 -6.98 12.75 15.09
C ALA A 48 -7.33 11.28 14.81
N PHE A 49 -7.35 10.87 13.54
CA PHE A 49 -7.57 9.47 13.15
C PHE A 49 -6.50 8.54 13.75
N LEU A 50 -5.21 8.89 13.61
CA LEU A 50 -4.12 8.06 14.13
C LEU A 50 -4.10 8.02 15.67
N ALA A 51 -4.43 9.13 16.33
CA ALA A 51 -4.58 9.15 17.79
C ALA A 51 -5.71 8.22 18.23
N TRP A 52 -6.89 8.29 17.59
CA TRP A 52 -7.98 7.37 17.82
C TRP A 52 -7.55 5.91 17.62
N ALA A 53 -6.91 5.60 16.50
CA ALA A 53 -6.49 4.25 16.16
C ALA A 53 -5.52 3.66 17.21
N ARG A 54 -4.53 4.44 17.65
CA ARG A 54 -3.53 4.02 18.65
C ARG A 54 -4.12 3.70 20.02
N THR A 55 -5.27 4.28 20.37
CA THR A 55 -5.97 3.93 21.63
C THR A 55 -6.68 2.57 21.57
N ARG A 56 -6.90 2.01 20.36
CA ARG A 56 -7.82 0.90 20.13
C ARG A 56 -7.20 -0.31 19.42
N ALA A 57 -6.09 -0.13 18.72
CA ALA A 57 -5.43 -1.18 17.97
C ALA A 57 -3.92 -0.96 17.93
N ALA A 58 -3.18 -1.99 17.48
CA ALA A 58 -1.88 -1.74 16.88
C ALA A 58 -2.07 -1.13 15.48
N VAL A 59 -1.36 -0.03 15.22
CA VAL A 59 -1.53 0.79 14.01
C VAL A 59 -0.30 0.67 13.14
N GLY A 60 -0.51 0.30 11.88
CA GLY A 60 0.56 0.12 10.92
C GLY A 60 0.28 0.77 9.59
N ALA A 61 1.35 1.10 8.89
CA ALA A 61 1.29 1.52 7.50
C ALA A 61 1.36 0.30 6.58
N VAL A 62 0.52 0.26 5.55
CA VAL A 62 0.62 -0.69 4.44
C VAL A 62 0.75 0.13 3.17
N SER A 63 1.98 0.33 2.68
CA SER A 63 2.25 1.37 1.69
C SER A 63 3.39 0.98 0.74
N MET A 64 3.40 1.62 -0.43
CA MET A 64 4.52 1.60 -1.37
C MET A 64 5.65 2.54 -0.96
N ARG A 65 5.45 3.39 0.06
CA ARG A 65 6.53 4.18 0.65
C ARG A 65 7.59 3.27 1.21
N THR A 66 8.84 3.69 1.05
CA THR A 66 9.94 2.99 1.70
C THR A 66 9.87 3.21 3.21
N PRO A 67 10.33 2.24 4.03
CA PRO A 67 10.32 2.40 5.47
C PRO A 67 11.04 3.64 5.97
N ALA A 68 12.13 4.07 5.32
CA ALA A 68 12.87 5.26 5.74
C ALA A 68 11.98 6.53 5.72
N LEU A 69 10.98 6.61 4.82
CA LEU A 69 9.99 7.70 4.79
C LEU A 69 8.96 7.65 5.94
N MET A 70 8.95 6.59 6.74
CA MET A 70 8.01 6.34 7.84
C MET A 70 8.71 6.26 9.20
N MET A 71 9.99 6.63 9.27
CA MET A 71 10.78 6.64 10.50
C MET A 71 11.09 8.08 10.94
N SER A 72 11.02 8.33 12.24
CA SER A 72 11.66 9.51 12.82
C SER A 72 13.18 9.35 12.75
N LYS A 73 13.93 10.44 12.91
CA LYS A 73 15.40 10.37 12.96
C LYS A 73 15.90 9.35 13.99
N SER A 74 15.41 9.47 15.21
CA SER A 74 15.80 8.58 16.31
C SER A 74 15.51 7.10 16.01
N MET A 75 14.40 6.82 15.33
CA MET A 75 14.01 5.46 15.00
C MET A 75 14.81 4.88 13.85
N TYR A 76 15.12 5.69 12.84
CA TYR A 76 16.01 5.31 11.75
C TYR A 76 17.41 4.95 12.29
N ASP A 77 18.02 5.84 13.08
CA ASP A 77 19.37 5.64 13.64
C ASP A 77 19.45 4.35 14.48
N ALA A 78 18.43 4.10 15.32
CA ALA A 78 18.36 2.89 16.13
C ALA A 78 18.13 1.63 15.29
N SER A 79 17.38 1.73 14.19
CA SER A 79 17.14 0.61 13.26
C SER A 79 18.42 0.23 12.49
N VAL A 80 19.23 1.23 12.10
CA VAL A 80 20.53 0.99 11.45
C VAL A 80 21.45 0.18 12.34
N ALA A 81 21.47 0.45 13.65
CA ALA A 81 22.24 -0.34 14.62
C ALA A 81 21.79 -1.81 14.72
N LEU A 82 20.58 -2.14 14.24
CA LEU A 82 20.02 -3.50 14.16
C LEU A 82 20.11 -4.11 12.74
N GLY A 83 20.85 -3.48 11.83
CA GLY A 83 21.09 -3.99 10.48
C GLY A 83 20.05 -3.56 9.43
N PHE A 84 19.29 -2.50 9.69
CA PHE A 84 18.58 -1.78 8.64
C PHE A 84 19.58 -1.05 7.74
N ASN A 85 19.44 -1.15 6.43
CA ASN A 85 20.46 -0.71 5.46
C ASN A 85 19.88 0.09 4.28
N GLU A 86 18.68 0.64 4.42
CA GLU A 86 18.12 1.53 3.40
C GLU A 86 18.77 2.92 3.49
N PRO A 87 19.14 3.58 2.37
CA PRO A 87 19.62 4.96 2.40
C PRO A 87 18.62 5.95 3.01
N LEU A 88 19.13 7.08 3.51
CA LEU A 88 18.27 8.15 4.03
C LEU A 88 17.41 8.79 2.94
N PRO A 89 16.18 9.20 3.23
CA PRO A 89 15.34 9.85 2.23
C PRO A 89 15.84 11.27 1.95
N LYS A 90 15.83 11.66 0.67
CA LYS A 90 16.15 13.00 0.15
C LYS A 90 14.86 13.79 -0.11
N ILE A 91 14.11 14.04 0.95
CA ILE A 91 12.82 14.76 0.89
C ILE A 91 12.95 16.27 1.08
N GLY A 92 14.11 16.76 1.54
CA GLY A 92 14.40 18.20 1.53
C GLY A 92 14.62 18.68 0.10
N VAL A 93 14.15 19.90 -0.21
CA VAL A 93 14.41 20.56 -1.50
C VAL A 93 14.98 21.93 -1.21
N ASP A 94 16.15 22.23 -1.78
CA ASP A 94 16.79 23.54 -1.64
C ASP A 94 16.20 24.57 -2.61
N ILE A 95 16.73 25.81 -2.55
CA ILE A 95 16.26 26.92 -3.39
C ILE A 95 16.48 26.67 -4.89
N ASP A 96 17.43 25.80 -5.26
CA ASP A 96 17.77 25.45 -6.64
C ASP A 96 16.97 24.21 -7.12
N GLY A 97 16.08 23.68 -6.28
CA GLY A 97 15.29 22.49 -6.57
C GLY A 97 16.04 21.18 -6.39
N LYS A 98 17.26 21.20 -5.85
CA LYS A 98 18.05 20.00 -5.59
C LYS A 98 17.60 19.35 -4.28
N ARG A 99 17.52 18.02 -4.31
CA ARG A 99 17.10 17.23 -3.16
C ARG A 99 18.25 17.02 -2.18
N PHE A 100 17.96 17.13 -0.89
CA PHE A 100 18.90 16.84 0.20
C PHE A 100 18.28 15.96 1.28
N GLU A 101 19.12 15.29 2.06
CA GLU A 101 18.71 14.38 3.13
C GLU A 101 17.95 15.12 4.22
N LEU A 102 16.75 14.65 4.54
CA LEU A 102 15.92 15.21 5.59
C LEU A 102 15.06 14.10 6.18
N TYR A 103 14.95 14.03 7.50
CA TYR A 103 14.13 13.00 8.13
C TYR A 103 12.64 13.38 8.08
N PRO A 104 11.72 12.40 8.00
CA PRO A 104 10.28 12.65 7.99
C PRO A 104 9.78 13.50 9.17
N ASP A 105 10.32 13.32 10.37
CA ASP A 105 9.96 14.12 11.57
C ASP A 105 10.46 15.58 11.52
N GLN A 106 11.26 15.93 10.52
CA GLN A 106 11.74 17.28 10.24
C GLN A 106 11.00 17.93 9.07
N SER A 107 10.11 17.19 8.39
CA SER A 107 9.37 17.64 7.22
C SER A 107 7.90 17.90 7.57
N PRO A 108 7.36 19.11 7.37
CA PRO A 108 5.94 19.38 7.59
C PRO A 108 5.01 18.41 6.86
N GLU A 109 5.34 18.04 5.60
CA GLU A 109 4.59 17.08 4.79
C GLU A 109 4.32 15.75 5.51
N HIS A 110 5.27 15.30 6.32
CA HIS A 110 5.31 13.98 6.95
C HIS A 110 4.83 14.00 8.40
N THR A 111 4.36 15.15 8.91
CA THR A 111 3.86 15.30 10.28
C THR A 111 2.83 14.21 10.62
N SER A 112 3.05 13.47 11.70
CA SER A 112 2.21 12.36 12.17
C SER A 112 2.23 11.09 11.30
N LEU A 113 3.02 11.01 10.22
CA LEU A 113 3.08 9.88 9.29
C LEU A 113 4.33 9.01 9.48
N TYR A 114 4.81 8.94 10.71
CA TYR A 114 5.99 8.18 11.08
C TYR A 114 5.79 7.41 12.39
N SER A 115 6.67 6.45 12.65
CA SER A 115 6.72 5.66 13.89
C SER A 115 5.43 4.88 14.19
N PHE A 116 4.90 4.20 13.18
CA PHE A 116 3.86 3.18 13.32
C PHE A 116 4.32 1.99 14.20
N ASP A 117 3.39 1.16 14.66
CA ASP A 117 3.71 -0.07 15.41
C ASP A 117 4.28 -1.15 14.47
N TYR A 118 3.94 -1.09 13.19
CA TYR A 118 4.45 -1.94 12.14
C TYR A 118 4.39 -1.22 10.78
N ASN A 119 5.25 -1.64 9.84
CA ASN A 119 5.18 -1.23 8.44
C ASN A 119 5.14 -2.46 7.56
N VAL A 120 4.17 -2.51 6.65
CA VAL A 120 4.10 -3.48 5.56
C VAL A 120 4.46 -2.72 4.27
N GLY A 121 5.75 -2.69 3.96
CA GLY A 121 6.31 -2.01 2.80
C GLY A 121 6.19 -2.89 1.56
N ILE A 122 5.41 -2.45 0.57
CA ILE A 122 5.17 -3.22 -0.64
C ILE A 122 6.41 -3.18 -1.54
N GLY A 123 6.92 -4.36 -1.89
CA GLY A 123 8.21 -4.50 -2.55
C GLY A 123 9.42 -4.33 -1.61
N TRP A 124 9.22 -4.18 -0.30
CA TRP A 124 10.32 -4.01 0.65
C TRP A 124 10.30 -5.08 1.75
N GLY A 125 9.17 -5.26 2.44
CA GLY A 125 9.00 -6.31 3.46
C GLY A 125 8.12 -5.89 4.63
N VAL A 126 8.16 -6.69 5.69
CA VAL A 126 7.44 -6.42 6.95
C VAL A 126 8.43 -5.95 8.00
N MET A 127 8.11 -4.85 8.68
CA MET A 127 8.88 -4.31 9.78
C MET A 127 8.02 -4.14 11.01
N LEU A 128 8.59 -4.43 12.17
CA LEU A 128 7.91 -4.41 13.45
C LEU A 128 8.64 -3.49 14.41
N LYS A 129 7.93 -2.64 15.12
CA LYS A 129 8.52 -1.79 16.14
C LYS A 129 8.94 -2.63 17.35
N ALA A 130 10.19 -2.45 17.77
CA ALA A 130 10.78 -3.06 18.95
C ALA A 130 11.45 -1.95 19.78
N GLY A 131 10.69 -1.33 20.69
CA GLY A 131 11.12 -0.14 21.42
C GLY A 131 11.30 1.05 20.48
N ASN A 132 12.55 1.53 20.38
CA ASN A 132 12.90 2.71 19.57
C ASN A 132 13.46 2.36 18.19
N ALA A 133 13.39 1.10 17.75
CA ALA A 133 13.86 0.66 16.45
C ALA A 133 12.80 -0.17 15.73
N TYR A 134 12.98 -0.36 14.42
CA TYR A 134 12.29 -1.38 13.66
C TYR A 134 13.17 -2.60 13.45
N MET A 135 12.56 -3.77 13.63
CA MET A 135 13.13 -5.05 13.24
C MET A 135 12.49 -5.53 11.95
N PHE A 136 13.33 -5.99 11.02
CA PHE A 136 12.89 -6.56 9.76
C PHE A 136 12.46 -8.02 9.94
N ASP A 137 11.34 -8.43 9.36
CA ASP A 137 10.96 -9.84 9.28
C ASP A 137 11.82 -10.57 8.24
N ARG A 138 12.98 -11.06 8.69
CA ARG A 138 13.91 -11.83 7.86
C ARG A 138 13.33 -13.17 7.39
N ASN A 139 12.29 -13.70 8.05
CA ASN A 139 11.62 -14.90 7.55
C ASN A 139 10.81 -14.57 6.31
N TYR A 140 10.15 -13.42 6.27
CA TYR A 140 9.43 -12.94 5.09
C TYR A 140 10.35 -12.76 3.89
N GLU A 141 11.49 -12.07 4.05
CA GLU A 141 12.46 -11.86 2.96
C GLU A 141 13.07 -13.16 2.43
N ARG A 142 13.26 -14.19 3.27
CA ARG A 142 13.74 -15.51 2.81
C ARG A 142 12.77 -16.22 1.88
N PHE A 143 11.48 -15.86 1.89
CA PHE A 143 10.52 -16.36 0.90
C PHE A 143 10.66 -15.66 -0.45
N LEU A 144 11.46 -14.61 -0.53
CA LEU A 144 11.75 -13.86 -1.75
C LEU A 144 13.15 -14.23 -2.25
N ASN A 145 13.36 -14.10 -3.56
CA ASN A 145 14.71 -14.21 -4.13
C ASN A 145 15.60 -13.09 -3.56
N PRO A 146 16.94 -13.18 -3.62
CA PRO A 146 17.80 -12.04 -3.30
C PRO A 146 17.41 -10.81 -4.15
N PRO A 147 17.35 -9.59 -3.58
CA PRO A 147 16.87 -8.40 -4.28
C PRO A 147 17.56 -8.15 -5.62
N GLU A 148 18.89 -8.21 -5.65
CA GLU A 148 19.70 -7.97 -6.84
C GLU A 148 19.36 -8.97 -7.97
N ALA A 149 19.27 -10.25 -7.63
CA ALA A 149 18.90 -11.30 -8.57
C ALA A 149 17.46 -11.12 -9.07
N TRP A 150 16.54 -10.72 -8.18
CA TRP A 150 15.15 -10.46 -8.55
C TRP A 150 15.03 -9.28 -9.52
N ARG A 151 15.68 -8.14 -9.22
CA ARG A 151 15.67 -6.95 -10.10
C ARG A 151 16.31 -7.25 -11.45
N LYS A 152 17.45 -7.95 -11.47
CA LYS A 152 18.10 -8.38 -12.70
C LYS A 152 17.16 -9.21 -13.59
N ASN A 153 16.54 -10.24 -13.02
CA ASN A 153 15.61 -11.10 -13.75
C ASN A 153 14.39 -10.32 -14.26
N LEU A 154 13.87 -9.39 -13.45
CA LEU A 154 12.79 -8.50 -13.86
C LEU A 154 13.17 -7.67 -15.09
N PHE A 155 14.30 -6.95 -15.05
CA PHE A 155 14.70 -6.11 -16.18
C PHE A 155 15.15 -6.92 -17.40
N GLU A 156 15.63 -8.16 -17.24
CA GLU A 156 15.85 -9.10 -18.34
C GLU A 156 14.53 -9.50 -19.02
N MET A 157 13.53 -9.88 -18.23
CA MET A 157 12.19 -10.19 -18.74
C MET A 157 11.54 -8.97 -19.40
N LEU A 158 11.61 -7.79 -18.78
CA LEU A 158 11.08 -6.56 -19.35
C LEU A 158 11.80 -6.22 -20.66
N ARG A 159 13.13 -6.34 -20.74
CA ARG A 159 13.85 -6.15 -22.01
C ARG A 159 13.31 -7.08 -23.09
N HIS A 160 13.08 -8.35 -22.77
CA HIS A 160 12.54 -9.31 -23.72
C HIS A 160 11.11 -8.98 -24.18
N ILE A 161 10.23 -8.47 -23.29
CA ILE A 161 8.87 -8.03 -23.67
C ILE A 161 8.91 -6.86 -24.67
N PHE A 162 9.87 -5.95 -24.49
CA PHE A 162 10.00 -4.77 -25.36
C PHE A 162 10.86 -5.05 -26.60
N GLU A 163 11.65 -6.11 -26.60
CA GLU A 163 12.46 -6.56 -27.74
C GLU A 163 11.55 -7.00 -28.90
N GLY A 164 11.70 -6.36 -30.06
CA GLY A 164 10.84 -6.60 -31.21
C GLY A 164 9.57 -5.74 -31.26
N SER A 165 9.35 -4.86 -30.27
CA SER A 165 8.34 -3.81 -30.35
C SER A 165 8.94 -2.49 -30.86
N ASP A 166 8.08 -1.58 -31.31
CA ASP A 166 8.42 -0.18 -31.60
C ASP A 166 8.60 0.67 -30.32
N LYS A 167 8.47 0.05 -29.14
CA LYS A 167 8.46 0.72 -27.83
C LYS A 167 9.81 0.60 -27.15
N ASN A 168 10.24 1.69 -26.52
CA ASN A 168 11.48 1.73 -25.76
C ASN A 168 11.19 1.53 -24.27
N LEU A 169 11.65 0.43 -23.68
CA LEU A 169 11.48 0.15 -22.24
C LEU A 169 11.84 1.35 -21.34
N LYS A 170 12.89 2.10 -21.68
CA LYS A 170 13.34 3.28 -20.90
C LYS A 170 12.27 4.37 -20.80
N SER A 171 11.32 4.46 -21.74
CA SER A 171 10.23 5.45 -21.65
C SER A 171 9.11 5.06 -20.69
N TYR A 172 9.11 3.82 -20.20
CA TYR A 172 8.10 3.29 -19.27
C TYR A 172 8.64 3.14 -17.84
N ILE A 173 9.96 3.04 -17.66
CA ILE A 173 10.59 2.95 -16.33
C ILE A 173 10.72 4.36 -15.74
N PRO A 174 10.14 4.64 -14.56
CA PRO A 174 10.35 5.91 -13.87
C PRO A 174 11.74 6.03 -13.26
N LEU A 175 12.18 7.27 -12.99
CA LEU A 175 13.49 7.55 -12.39
C LEU A 175 13.71 6.81 -11.06
N ILE A 176 12.66 6.61 -10.26
CA ILE A 176 12.76 5.95 -8.94
C ILE A 176 13.23 4.49 -9.01
N ASP A 177 13.09 3.83 -10.17
CA ASP A 177 13.59 2.48 -10.38
C ASP A 177 14.92 2.43 -11.15
N MET A 178 15.52 3.59 -11.45
CA MET A 178 16.87 3.69 -11.97
C MET A 178 17.87 3.72 -10.82
N GLU A 179 18.88 2.84 -10.85
CA GLU A 179 19.78 2.58 -9.71
C GLU A 179 20.58 3.80 -9.26
N ASP A 180 20.94 4.67 -10.19
CA ASP A 180 21.82 5.83 -9.98
C ASP A 180 21.06 7.16 -9.76
N ALA A 181 19.73 7.19 -9.99
CA ALA A 181 18.93 8.41 -9.88
C ALA A 181 18.89 8.96 -8.44
N TYR A 182 18.86 8.06 -7.45
CA TYR A 182 18.92 8.46 -6.05
C TYR A 182 20.27 9.11 -5.72
N GLU A 183 21.39 8.55 -6.19
CA GLU A 183 22.73 9.11 -5.96
C GLU A 183 22.87 10.51 -6.56
N ARG A 184 22.32 10.72 -7.77
CA ARG A 184 22.24 12.03 -8.42
C ARG A 184 21.29 13.03 -7.76
N GLY A 185 20.44 12.59 -6.83
CA GLY A 185 19.45 13.45 -6.16
C GLY A 185 18.23 13.79 -7.01
N GLU A 186 17.93 12.98 -8.03
CA GLU A 186 16.77 13.17 -8.91
C GLU A 186 15.47 12.64 -8.28
N VAL A 187 15.61 11.68 -7.35
CA VAL A 187 14.52 11.06 -6.61
C VAL A 187 14.79 11.13 -5.09
N ASP A 188 13.72 11.01 -4.31
CA ASP A 188 13.73 11.11 -2.85
C ASP A 188 14.14 9.82 -2.14
N VAL A 189 13.98 8.66 -2.78
CA VAL A 189 14.33 7.36 -2.18
C VAL A 189 15.11 6.49 -3.16
N GLY A 190 15.87 5.55 -2.60
CA GLY A 190 16.53 4.51 -3.39
C GLY A 190 15.51 3.56 -4.06
N PRO A 191 15.95 2.79 -5.08
CA PRO A 191 15.11 1.80 -5.71
C PRO A 191 14.56 0.78 -4.70
N ILE A 192 13.28 0.45 -4.82
CA ILE A 192 12.66 -0.52 -3.93
C ILE A 192 13.14 -1.94 -4.29
N PRO A 193 13.63 -2.75 -3.34
CA PRO A 193 14.29 -4.04 -3.59
C PRO A 193 13.50 -5.00 -4.48
N TYR A 194 12.19 -5.12 -4.22
CA TYR A 194 11.30 -6.08 -4.86
C TYR A 194 10.16 -5.43 -5.64
N ARG A 195 10.42 -4.25 -6.24
CA ARG A 195 9.45 -3.55 -7.09
C ARG A 195 10.08 -3.13 -8.41
N GLY A 196 9.34 -3.34 -9.49
CA GLY A 196 9.47 -2.55 -10.70
C GLY A 196 8.18 -1.83 -11.00
N GLN A 197 8.28 -0.59 -11.43
CA GLN A 197 7.18 0.25 -11.82
C GLN A 197 7.25 0.49 -13.32
N LEU A 198 6.09 0.40 -13.96
CA LEU A 198 5.88 0.83 -15.35
C LEU A 198 4.82 1.90 -15.38
N ASN A 199 5.14 3.02 -16.03
CA ASN A 199 4.23 4.12 -16.30
C ASN A 199 3.86 4.10 -17.79
N PHE A 200 2.58 3.96 -18.07
CA PHE A 200 2.03 3.99 -19.42
C PHE A 200 1.37 5.33 -19.68
N LYS A 201 1.50 5.84 -20.90
CA LYS A 201 0.86 7.10 -21.31
C LYS A 201 -0.63 6.90 -21.60
N THR A 202 -1.00 5.69 -22.03
CA THR A 202 -2.38 5.35 -22.37
C THR A 202 -2.78 3.98 -21.85
N LEU A 203 -4.09 3.76 -21.73
CA LEU A 203 -4.67 2.46 -21.40
C LEU A 203 -4.28 1.38 -22.42
N GLU A 204 -4.18 1.74 -23.70
CA GLU A 204 -3.86 0.78 -24.76
C GLU A 204 -2.42 0.28 -24.69
N GLU A 205 -1.47 1.12 -24.28
CA GLU A 205 -0.10 0.68 -23.99
C GLU A 205 -0.05 -0.28 -22.81
N LYS A 206 -0.80 0.00 -21.75
CA LYS A 206 -0.91 -0.91 -20.59
C LYS A 206 -1.52 -2.25 -20.99
N LYS A 207 -2.61 -2.24 -21.77
CA LYS A 207 -3.23 -3.47 -22.30
C LYS A 207 -2.30 -4.25 -23.22
N TRP A 208 -1.51 -3.56 -24.05
CA TRP A 208 -0.46 -4.19 -24.85
C TRP A 208 0.55 -4.90 -23.96
N PHE A 209 1.08 -4.21 -22.94
CA PHE A 209 2.03 -4.80 -22.01
C PHE A 209 1.46 -6.04 -21.32
N LEU A 210 0.21 -5.97 -20.83
CA LEU A 210 -0.46 -7.11 -20.21
C LEU A 210 -0.56 -8.32 -21.15
N ARG A 211 -0.88 -8.10 -22.44
CA ARG A 211 -0.93 -9.18 -23.44
C ARG A 211 0.44 -9.80 -23.69
N GLU A 212 1.48 -8.99 -23.85
CA GLU A 212 2.84 -9.51 -24.07
C GLU A 212 3.37 -10.23 -22.83
N PHE A 213 3.10 -9.70 -21.64
CA PHE A 213 3.44 -10.35 -20.38
C PHE A 213 2.76 -11.71 -20.23
N GLU A 214 1.47 -11.81 -20.61
CA GLU A 214 0.75 -13.08 -20.58
C GLU A 214 1.31 -14.10 -21.58
N LYS A 215 1.75 -13.67 -22.76
CA LYS A 215 2.48 -14.56 -23.69
C LYS A 215 3.75 -15.13 -23.07
N ILE A 216 4.50 -14.33 -22.30
CA ILE A 216 5.70 -14.82 -21.60
C ILE A 216 5.31 -15.86 -20.53
N ARG A 217 4.22 -15.63 -19.78
CA ARG A 217 3.73 -16.57 -18.76
C ARG A 217 3.25 -17.90 -19.32
N MET A 218 2.55 -17.87 -20.45
CA MET A 218 2.00 -19.05 -21.11
C MET A 218 2.99 -19.75 -22.06
N GLY A 219 4.05 -19.05 -22.47
CA GLY A 219 5.03 -19.53 -23.43
C GLY A 219 6.08 -20.45 -22.82
N ASN A 220 7.11 -20.73 -23.61
CA ASN A 220 8.30 -21.47 -23.18
C ASN A 220 9.54 -20.60 -23.37
N PHE A 221 9.55 -19.45 -22.68
CA PHE A 221 10.66 -18.50 -22.70
C PHE A 221 11.58 -18.75 -21.48
N PRO A 222 12.87 -18.40 -21.55
CA PRO A 222 13.77 -18.48 -20.39
C PRO A 222 13.19 -17.77 -19.14
N SER A 223 12.43 -16.69 -19.35
CA SER A 223 11.81 -15.88 -18.30
C SER A 223 10.44 -16.38 -17.83
N THR A 224 9.88 -17.45 -18.41
CA THR A 224 8.52 -17.93 -18.10
C THR A 224 8.36 -18.27 -16.61
N ASN A 225 9.30 -19.02 -16.04
CA ASN A 225 9.25 -19.38 -14.62
C ASN A 225 9.26 -18.14 -13.72
N PHE A 226 10.07 -17.14 -14.06
CA PHE A 226 10.11 -15.89 -13.31
C PHE A 226 8.81 -15.09 -13.44
N ALA A 227 8.27 -14.96 -14.66
CA ALA A 227 7.00 -14.25 -14.91
C ALA A 227 5.81 -14.87 -14.13
N ASN A 228 5.81 -16.19 -13.96
CA ASN A 228 4.79 -16.91 -13.16
C ASN A 228 4.92 -16.65 -11.65
N LEU A 229 6.09 -16.20 -11.19
CA LEU A 229 6.35 -15.81 -9.80
C LEU A 229 6.09 -14.32 -9.54
N LEU A 230 5.71 -13.53 -10.55
CA LEU A 230 5.39 -12.12 -10.37
C LEU A 230 3.92 -11.92 -10.00
N GLY A 231 3.66 -10.97 -9.11
CA GLY A 231 2.37 -10.32 -8.94
C GLY A 231 2.34 -9.03 -9.74
N LEU A 232 1.19 -8.72 -10.35
CA LEU A 232 0.92 -7.43 -10.95
C LEU A 232 -0.03 -6.68 -10.02
N MET A 233 0.26 -5.40 -9.78
CA MET A 233 -0.59 -4.50 -9.00
C MET A 233 -0.84 -3.23 -9.79
N ASP A 234 -2.10 -2.89 -9.99
CA ASP A 234 -2.52 -1.72 -10.75
C ASP A 234 -2.80 -0.52 -9.85
N GLU A 235 -2.01 0.53 -10.07
CA GLU A 235 -2.05 1.79 -9.33
C GLU A 235 -2.40 2.96 -10.26
N SER A 236 -3.08 2.62 -11.36
CA SER A 236 -3.63 3.59 -12.28
C SER A 236 -4.64 4.49 -11.57
N LYS A 237 -4.64 5.77 -11.94
CA LYS A 237 -5.60 6.77 -11.47
C LYS A 237 -6.43 7.23 -12.66
N VAL A 238 -7.61 6.63 -12.83
CA VAL A 238 -8.51 6.97 -13.93
C VAL A 238 -9.36 8.19 -13.57
N ASN A 239 -9.41 9.16 -14.48
CA ASN A 239 -10.32 10.28 -14.43
C ASN A 239 -11.30 10.17 -15.61
N SER A 240 -12.54 9.79 -15.33
CA SER A 240 -13.58 9.61 -16.36
C SER A 240 -14.02 10.93 -17.00
N ALA A 241 -13.98 12.04 -16.24
CA ALA A 241 -14.35 13.36 -16.74
C ALA A 241 -13.25 13.98 -17.61
N GLN A 242 -11.98 13.65 -17.34
CA GLN A 242 -10.79 14.17 -18.01
C GLN A 242 -9.80 13.03 -18.28
N PRO A 243 -10.05 12.17 -19.29
CA PRO A 243 -9.24 11.00 -19.57
C PRO A 243 -7.75 11.29 -19.76
N GLU A 244 -7.41 12.45 -20.31
CA GLU A 244 -6.04 12.94 -20.51
C GLU A 244 -5.26 13.20 -19.21
N LYS A 245 -5.98 13.36 -18.09
CA LYS A 245 -5.38 13.47 -16.75
C LYS A 245 -5.27 12.13 -16.03
N SER A 246 -5.67 11.03 -16.70
CA SER A 246 -5.49 9.70 -16.13
C SER A 246 -4.01 9.32 -16.12
N SER A 247 -3.57 8.64 -15.06
CA SER A 247 -2.27 7.98 -15.03
C SER A 247 -2.46 6.46 -15.07
N TYR A 248 -1.66 5.77 -15.87
CA TYR A 248 -1.70 4.32 -15.97
C TYR A 248 -0.40 3.75 -15.43
N GLN A 249 -0.47 3.10 -14.28
CA GLN A 249 0.71 2.67 -13.54
C GLN A 249 0.54 1.24 -13.08
N MET A 250 1.59 0.45 -13.25
CA MET A 250 1.63 -0.94 -12.81
C MET A 250 2.90 -1.20 -12.03
N TYR A 251 2.75 -1.93 -10.93
CA TYR A 251 3.86 -2.50 -10.19
C TYR A 251 3.99 -4.00 -10.50
N LEU A 252 5.22 -4.42 -10.72
CA LEU A 252 5.65 -5.81 -10.76
C LEU A 252 6.35 -6.10 -9.45
N LEU A 253 5.88 -7.13 -8.76
CA LEU A 253 6.36 -7.55 -7.44
C LEU A 253 6.54 -9.08 -7.46
N PRO A 254 7.29 -9.69 -6.53
CA PRO A 254 7.08 -11.11 -6.23
C PRO A 254 5.60 -11.37 -5.92
N LYS A 255 5.06 -12.53 -6.30
CA LYS A 255 3.65 -12.87 -6.09
C LYS A 255 3.24 -12.78 -4.62
N GLY A 256 4.09 -13.27 -3.72
CA GLY A 256 3.92 -13.12 -2.26
C GLY A 256 4.10 -11.69 -1.74
N GLY A 257 4.69 -10.81 -2.55
CA GLY A 257 4.99 -9.41 -2.26
C GLY A 257 3.86 -8.42 -2.52
N THR A 258 2.70 -8.87 -2.98
CA THR A 258 1.54 -8.00 -3.18
C THR A 258 0.97 -7.53 -1.83
N LYS A 259 0.22 -6.42 -1.85
CA LYS A 259 -0.37 -5.81 -0.64
C LYS A 259 -1.24 -6.79 0.15
N GLY A 260 -2.13 -7.51 -0.54
CA GLY A 260 -2.99 -8.52 0.08
C GLY A 260 -2.26 -9.75 0.62
N GLU A 261 -1.26 -10.27 -0.10
CA GLU A 261 -0.48 -11.44 0.33
C GLU A 261 0.42 -11.10 1.52
N THR A 262 1.11 -9.95 1.47
CA THR A 262 1.97 -9.50 2.57
C THR A 262 1.15 -9.26 3.84
N MET A 263 -0.03 -8.64 3.73
CA MET A 263 -0.92 -8.42 4.86
C MET A 263 -1.43 -9.75 5.44
N SER A 264 -1.80 -10.70 4.59
CA SER A 264 -2.24 -12.04 5.03
C SER A 264 -1.11 -12.82 5.73
N TYR A 265 0.12 -12.71 5.22
CA TYR A 265 1.30 -13.24 5.89
C TYR A 265 1.48 -12.60 7.27
N PHE A 266 1.44 -11.27 7.35
CA PHE A 266 1.61 -10.52 8.59
C PHE A 266 0.58 -10.93 9.66
N VAL A 267 -0.71 -10.97 9.30
CA VAL A 267 -1.79 -11.37 10.23
C VAL A 267 -1.62 -12.80 10.71
N ARG A 268 -1.17 -13.71 9.84
CA ARG A 268 -0.85 -15.08 10.24
C ARG A 268 0.29 -15.14 11.26
N GLN A 269 1.36 -14.37 11.05
CA GLN A 269 2.47 -14.31 12.02
C GLN A 269 2.02 -13.70 13.36
N ILE A 270 1.17 -12.67 13.33
CA ILE A 270 0.59 -12.08 14.54
C ILE A 270 -0.21 -13.13 15.30
N SER A 271 -1.13 -13.82 14.63
CA SER A 271 -1.95 -14.89 15.24
C SER A 271 -1.10 -15.99 15.89
N LEU A 272 -0.07 -16.47 15.19
CA LEU A 272 0.86 -17.47 15.71
C LEU A 272 1.65 -16.96 16.93
N ALA A 273 2.08 -15.70 16.91
CA ALA A 273 2.89 -15.12 17.98
C ALA A 273 2.06 -14.71 19.20
N THR A 274 0.79 -14.37 19.03
CA THR A 274 -0.11 -13.99 20.13
C THR A 274 -0.91 -15.15 20.71
N ASP A 275 -1.00 -16.28 20.00
CA ASP A 275 -1.94 -17.39 20.27
C ASP A 275 -3.42 -16.97 20.18
N ILE A 276 -3.70 -15.93 19.39
CA ILE A 276 -5.06 -15.49 19.08
C ILE A 276 -5.45 -16.09 17.74
N ASP A 277 -6.60 -16.77 17.67
CA ASP A 277 -7.15 -17.26 16.40
C ASP A 277 -7.42 -16.10 15.44
N GLN A 278 -7.05 -16.24 14.16
CA GLN A 278 -7.31 -15.21 13.15
C GLN A 278 -8.80 -14.82 13.07
N ARG A 279 -9.71 -15.72 13.45
CA ARG A 279 -11.17 -15.50 13.49
C ARG A 279 -11.61 -14.51 14.54
N ASP A 280 -10.79 -14.30 15.57
CA ASP A 280 -11.04 -13.37 16.66
C ASP A 280 -10.39 -12.00 16.43
N LEU A 281 -9.52 -11.89 15.41
CA LEU A 281 -8.94 -10.61 15.00
C LEU A 281 -9.95 -9.76 14.22
N LYS A 282 -10.02 -8.49 14.62
CA LYS A 282 -10.72 -7.43 13.89
C LYS A 282 -9.72 -6.51 13.23
N ILE A 283 -9.87 -6.27 11.94
CA ILE A 283 -8.91 -5.49 11.16
C ILE A 283 -9.64 -4.34 10.48
N LEU A 284 -9.21 -3.12 10.78
CA LEU A 284 -9.55 -1.94 10.00
C LEU A 284 -8.48 -1.74 8.93
N MET A 285 -8.90 -1.69 7.67
CA MET A 285 -8.04 -1.35 6.54
C MET A 285 -8.51 -0.05 5.92
N THR A 286 -7.59 0.80 5.47
CA THR A 286 -7.93 2.07 4.80
C THR A 286 -7.05 2.29 3.58
N GLY A 287 -7.64 2.77 2.49
CA GLY A 287 -6.92 3.02 1.24
C GLY A 287 -7.78 3.65 0.15
N ASP A 288 -7.15 4.19 -0.90
CA ASP A 288 -7.82 4.92 -2.00
C ASP A 288 -7.64 4.26 -3.38
N SER A 289 -6.84 3.20 -3.47
CA SER A 289 -6.44 2.56 -4.73
C SER A 289 -7.14 1.22 -5.00
N MET A 290 -7.10 0.75 -6.25
CA MET A 290 -7.64 -0.56 -6.61
C MET A 290 -6.88 -1.69 -5.88
N THR A 291 -5.60 -1.46 -5.59
CA THR A 291 -4.79 -2.42 -4.83
C THR A 291 -5.20 -2.49 -3.37
N ASP A 292 -5.57 -1.35 -2.78
CA ASP A 292 -6.17 -1.27 -1.45
C ASP A 292 -7.51 -1.97 -1.38
N VAL A 293 -8.36 -1.73 -2.36
CA VAL A 293 -9.64 -2.44 -2.47
C VAL A 293 -9.41 -3.94 -2.60
N THR A 294 -8.47 -4.37 -3.42
CA THR A 294 -8.15 -5.80 -3.56
C THR A 294 -7.67 -6.38 -2.23
N MET A 295 -6.80 -5.68 -1.49
CA MET A 295 -6.38 -6.06 -0.14
C MET A 295 -7.59 -6.11 0.81
N GLY A 296 -8.36 -5.03 0.92
CA GLY A 296 -9.50 -4.88 1.82
C GLY A 296 -10.66 -5.82 1.51
N CYS A 297 -10.77 -6.28 0.27
CA CYS A 297 -11.78 -7.24 -0.16
C CYS A 297 -11.32 -8.69 -0.01
N SER A 298 -10.05 -9.01 -0.23
CA SER A 298 -9.61 -10.42 -0.42
C SER A 298 -8.59 -10.92 0.59
N SER A 299 -7.84 -10.04 1.26
CA SER A 299 -6.81 -10.46 2.22
C SER A 299 -7.40 -10.87 3.57
N CYS A 300 -6.64 -11.64 4.36
CA CYS A 300 -7.02 -12.05 5.71
C CYS A 300 -8.41 -12.73 5.76
N PRO A 301 -8.63 -13.83 5.00
CA PRO A 301 -9.97 -14.38 4.77
C PRO A 301 -10.66 -14.96 6.02
N LEU A 302 -9.89 -15.19 7.08
CA LEU A 302 -10.37 -15.73 8.35
C LEU A 302 -10.74 -14.63 9.36
N SER A 303 -10.38 -13.37 9.14
CA SER A 303 -10.61 -12.28 10.09
C SER A 303 -11.87 -11.48 9.77
N THR A 304 -12.40 -10.78 10.77
CA THR A 304 -13.41 -9.74 10.53
C THR A 304 -12.70 -8.50 9.99
N VAL A 305 -13.10 -8.02 8.82
CA VAL A 305 -12.44 -6.87 8.16
C VAL A 305 -13.45 -5.76 7.92
N THR A 306 -13.10 -4.55 8.33
CA THR A 306 -13.75 -3.32 7.89
C THR A 306 -12.76 -2.58 7.00
N PHE A 307 -13.12 -2.40 5.73
CA PHE A 307 -12.31 -1.67 4.79
C PHE A 307 -12.95 -0.32 4.46
N LEU A 308 -12.23 0.76 4.71
CA LEU A 308 -12.64 2.12 4.40
C LEU A 308 -11.99 2.55 3.08
N VAL A 309 -12.81 2.71 2.04
CA VAL A 309 -12.38 3.31 0.77
C VAL A 309 -12.34 4.82 0.98
N ALA A 310 -11.13 5.35 1.06
CA ALA A 310 -10.88 6.77 1.22
C ALA A 310 -10.94 7.48 -0.14
N GLY A 311 -11.50 8.69 -0.16
CA GLY A 311 -11.69 9.46 -1.40
C GLY A 311 -12.80 8.91 -2.30
N ASN A 312 -12.93 9.49 -3.50
CA ASN A 312 -14.04 9.25 -4.43
C ASN A 312 -13.66 8.49 -5.70
N ARG A 313 -12.36 8.27 -5.97
CA ARG A 313 -11.85 7.81 -7.27
C ARG A 313 -12.45 6.47 -7.72
N LEU A 314 -12.69 5.56 -6.78
CA LEU A 314 -13.17 4.20 -7.04
C LEU A 314 -14.65 4.01 -6.75
N THR A 315 -15.26 4.98 -6.05
CA THR A 315 -16.61 4.85 -5.51
C THR A 315 -17.62 4.54 -6.60
N ASP A 316 -17.63 5.30 -7.69
CA ASP A 316 -18.61 5.11 -8.76
C ASP A 316 -18.37 3.80 -9.51
N TYR A 317 -17.10 3.47 -9.81
CA TYR A 317 -16.73 2.23 -10.49
C TYR A 317 -17.12 0.96 -9.73
N LEU A 318 -17.10 1.00 -8.39
CA LEU A 318 -17.37 -0.15 -7.54
C LEU A 318 -18.82 -0.23 -7.07
N THR A 319 -19.60 0.84 -7.24
CA THR A 319 -20.98 0.90 -6.76
C THR A 319 -22.02 1.09 -7.86
N ASP A 320 -21.62 1.46 -9.08
CA ASP A 320 -22.45 1.41 -10.26
C ASP A 320 -22.44 -0.01 -10.86
N PRO A 321 -23.57 -0.74 -10.87
CA PRO A 321 -23.63 -2.09 -11.40
C PRO A 321 -23.40 -2.18 -12.92
N THR A 322 -23.46 -1.05 -13.64
CA THR A 322 -23.16 -1.01 -15.08
C THR A 322 -21.67 -0.89 -15.36
N CYS A 323 -20.86 -0.51 -14.37
CA CYS A 323 -19.42 -0.43 -14.50
C CYS A 323 -18.77 -1.80 -14.29
N THR A 324 -18.12 -2.32 -15.32
CA THR A 324 -17.46 -3.63 -15.27
C THR A 324 -15.94 -3.54 -15.27
N SER A 325 -15.35 -2.37 -15.52
CA SER A 325 -13.89 -2.24 -15.52
C SER A 325 -13.38 -0.93 -14.91
N TYR A 326 -12.24 -1.02 -14.22
CA TYR A 326 -11.44 0.11 -13.79
C TYR A 326 -10.03 -0.02 -14.36
N ALA A 327 -9.55 0.98 -15.11
CA ALA A 327 -8.22 0.98 -15.73
C ALA A 327 -7.89 -0.29 -16.57
N GLY A 328 -8.90 -0.96 -17.12
CA GLY A 328 -8.76 -2.21 -17.87
C GLY A 328 -8.78 -3.48 -17.01
N GLU A 329 -8.91 -3.38 -15.69
CA GLU A 329 -9.18 -4.51 -14.79
C GLU A 329 -10.67 -4.74 -14.63
N ASP A 330 -11.10 -6.00 -14.62
CA ASP A 330 -12.49 -6.39 -14.37
C ASP A 330 -12.83 -6.23 -12.89
N VAL A 331 -13.79 -5.35 -12.58
CA VAL A 331 -14.28 -5.10 -11.21
C VAL A 331 -15.61 -5.79 -10.93
N SER A 332 -16.19 -6.49 -11.90
CA SER A 332 -17.53 -7.10 -11.82
C SER A 332 -17.66 -8.10 -10.67
N GLN A 333 -16.59 -8.85 -10.36
CA GLN A 333 -16.61 -9.80 -9.26
C GLN A 333 -16.73 -9.12 -7.90
N ILE A 334 -16.08 -7.96 -7.73
CA ILE A 334 -16.16 -7.19 -6.49
C ILE A 334 -17.56 -6.56 -6.39
N THR A 335 -18.01 -5.89 -7.47
CA THR A 335 -19.32 -5.20 -7.49
C THR A 335 -20.48 -6.17 -7.28
N ALA A 336 -20.45 -7.36 -7.88
CA ALA A 336 -21.49 -8.38 -7.72
C ALA A 336 -21.64 -8.87 -6.27
N ARG A 337 -20.55 -8.85 -5.49
CA ARG A 337 -20.49 -9.31 -4.10
C ARG A 337 -20.82 -8.22 -3.09
N LEU A 338 -20.73 -6.95 -3.46
CA LEU A 338 -21.11 -5.82 -2.61
C LEU A 338 -22.64 -5.73 -2.52
N LYS A 339 -23.17 -5.74 -1.29
CA LYS A 339 -24.59 -5.55 -1.00
C LYS A 339 -24.75 -4.44 0.03
N ILE A 340 -25.71 -3.54 -0.20
CA ILE A 340 -26.02 -2.45 0.73
C ILE A 340 -26.35 -3.04 2.10
N GLU A 341 -25.72 -2.51 3.15
CA GLU A 341 -26.01 -2.92 4.51
C GLU A 341 -27.26 -2.20 5.02
N ARG A 342 -28.33 -2.96 5.25
CA ARG A 342 -29.61 -2.40 5.73
C ARG A 342 -29.45 -1.82 7.13
N GLY A 343 -30.02 -0.63 7.34
CA GLY A 343 -29.99 0.06 8.63
C GLY A 343 -28.74 0.92 8.85
N MET A 344 -27.78 0.92 7.91
CA MET A 344 -26.62 1.80 7.93
C MET A 344 -26.79 2.97 6.95
N PRO A 345 -26.05 4.09 7.13
CA PRO A 345 -26.03 5.18 6.17
C PRO A 345 -25.62 4.74 4.76
N GLN A 346 -25.94 5.57 3.76
CA GLN A 346 -25.47 5.35 2.40
C GLN A 346 -23.93 5.29 2.36
N GLY A 347 -23.39 4.30 1.66
CA GLY A 347 -21.95 4.07 1.58
C GLY A 347 -21.46 2.83 2.33
N PHE A 348 -22.30 2.22 3.18
CA PHE A 348 -22.00 0.95 3.86
C PHE A 348 -22.44 -0.26 3.04
N TYR A 349 -21.50 -1.17 2.81
CA TYR A 349 -21.72 -2.40 2.09
C TYR A 349 -21.17 -3.60 2.86
N ASN A 350 -21.85 -4.73 2.77
CA ASN A 350 -21.33 -6.03 3.15
C ASN A 350 -20.80 -6.75 1.90
N LEU A 351 -19.58 -7.28 1.98
CA LEU A 351 -18.97 -8.06 0.91
C LEU A 351 -19.22 -9.55 1.14
N HIS A 352 -20.10 -10.14 0.32
CA HIS A 352 -20.51 -11.54 0.46
C HIS A 352 -19.45 -12.53 -0.03
N GLY A 353 -19.57 -13.81 0.36
CA GLY A 353 -18.68 -14.90 -0.10
C GLY A 353 -17.43 -15.10 0.76
N PHE A 354 -17.41 -14.57 1.98
CA PHE A 354 -16.38 -14.83 2.98
C PHE A 354 -16.97 -15.55 4.19
N SER A 355 -16.12 -16.31 4.90
CA SER A 355 -16.51 -17.02 6.12
C SER A 355 -16.82 -16.09 7.30
N ARG A 356 -16.31 -14.85 7.24
CA ARG A 356 -16.49 -13.80 8.25
C ARG A 356 -17.05 -12.54 7.64
N LYS A 357 -17.63 -11.70 8.51
CA LYS A 357 -18.22 -10.41 8.13
C LYS A 357 -17.12 -9.52 7.53
N ARG A 358 -17.43 -8.91 6.40
CA ARG A 358 -16.53 -7.96 5.73
C ARG A 358 -17.30 -6.73 5.30
N HIS A 359 -16.94 -5.60 5.88
CA HIS A 359 -17.52 -4.30 5.53
C HIS A 359 -16.64 -3.60 4.52
N VAL A 360 -17.28 -2.99 3.53
CA VAL A 360 -16.66 -2.01 2.65
C VAL A 360 -17.45 -0.72 2.81
N VAL A 361 -16.78 0.34 3.26
CA VAL A 361 -17.38 1.65 3.50
C VAL A 361 -16.77 2.65 2.52
N PHE A 362 -17.59 3.18 1.61
CA PHE A 362 -17.18 4.23 0.69
C PHE A 362 -17.33 5.59 1.36
N LEU A 363 -16.24 6.11 1.91
CA LEU A 363 -16.26 7.32 2.73
C LEU A 363 -16.77 8.54 1.97
N SER A 364 -16.53 8.63 0.65
CA SER A 364 -17.07 9.73 -0.16
C SER A 364 -18.60 9.70 -0.32
N LYS A 365 -19.27 8.57 -0.05
CA LYS A 365 -20.74 8.51 0.00
C LYS A 365 -21.28 8.88 1.37
N VAL A 366 -20.56 8.53 2.43
CA VAL A 366 -20.94 8.84 3.81
C VAL A 366 -20.68 10.34 4.10
N TYR A 367 -19.54 10.86 3.63
CA TYR A 367 -19.04 12.21 3.88
C TYR A 367 -18.63 12.92 2.57
N PRO A 368 -19.57 13.27 1.70
CA PRO A 368 -19.27 13.74 0.33
C PRO A 368 -18.50 15.07 0.24
N SER A 369 -18.50 15.87 1.31
CA SER A 369 -17.86 17.18 1.38
C SER A 369 -16.53 17.19 2.15
N LEU A 370 -16.06 16.04 2.63
CA LEU A 370 -14.82 15.92 3.38
C LEU A 370 -13.70 15.34 2.50
N SER A 371 -12.46 15.78 2.75
CA SER A 371 -11.28 15.12 2.19
C SER A 371 -11.10 13.71 2.77
N ALA A 372 -10.27 12.87 2.14
CA ALA A 372 -10.02 11.51 2.61
C ALA A 372 -9.60 11.43 4.10
N PRO A 373 -8.63 12.24 4.59
CA PRO A 373 -8.26 12.21 6.01
C PRO A 373 -9.36 12.74 6.94
N GLU A 374 -10.12 13.76 6.52
CA GLU A 374 -11.26 14.28 7.28
C GLU A 374 -12.38 13.24 7.39
N SER A 375 -12.70 12.51 6.31
CA SER A 375 -13.68 11.44 6.35
C SER A 375 -13.25 10.28 7.25
N LEU A 376 -11.96 9.94 7.28
CA LEU A 376 -11.43 8.91 8.20
C LEU A 376 -11.58 9.34 9.67
N ALA A 377 -11.28 10.60 9.99
CA ALA A 377 -11.46 11.14 11.33
C ALA A 377 -12.94 11.20 11.74
N ALA A 378 -13.83 11.64 10.84
CA ALA A 378 -15.27 11.65 11.05
C ALA A 378 -15.82 10.23 11.31
N PHE A 379 -15.43 9.27 10.48
CA PHE A 379 -15.81 7.86 10.65
C PHE A 379 -15.35 7.31 12.00
N ALA A 380 -14.09 7.58 12.39
CA ALA A 380 -13.55 7.16 13.67
C ALA A 380 -14.33 7.73 14.87
N SER A 381 -14.82 8.97 14.75
CA SER A 381 -15.65 9.62 15.77
C SER A 381 -17.06 9.07 15.85
N GLU A 382 -17.70 8.76 14.73
CA GLU A 382 -19.12 8.37 14.66
C GLU A 382 -19.33 6.85 14.78
N PHE A 383 -18.45 6.08 14.16
CA PHE A 383 -18.60 4.63 13.97
C PHE A 383 -17.44 3.83 14.56
N GLY A 384 -16.56 4.46 15.35
CA GLY A 384 -15.36 3.82 15.88
C GLY A 384 -15.62 2.56 16.72
N ASP A 385 -16.82 2.41 17.29
CA ASP A 385 -17.21 1.24 18.08
C ASP A 385 -17.68 0.05 17.21
N ILE A 386 -18.00 0.30 15.94
CA ILE A 386 -18.38 -0.73 14.94
C ILE A 386 -17.14 -1.51 14.47
N VAL A 387 -15.97 -0.88 14.56
CA VAL A 387 -14.67 -1.44 14.17
C VAL A 387 -14.16 -2.47 15.18
#